data_AF-A0A6M5Z4R7-F1
#
_entry.id   AF-A0A6M5Z4R7-F1
#
_cell.length_a   1.000
_cell.length_b   1.000
_cell.length_c   1.000
_cell.angle_alpha   90.00
_cell.angle_beta   90.00
_cell.angle_gamma   90.00
#
_symmetry.space_group_name_H-M   'P 1'
#
loop_
_entity.id
_entity.type
_entity.pdbx_description
1 polymer ?
#
loop_
_entity_poly.entity_id
_entity_poly.type
_entity_poly.pdbx_seq_one_letter_code
_entity_poly.pdbx_strand_id
1 'polypeptide(L)'
;MSTAPTPPLSSGTTPPGHAPAPQAPQKRAITLISHSMLFYWWPIWLLGFIMAGITYLENHRLAVLPAHSKVTLIEGGTEPNATAYRVAVQNPPTNSLNRAAQVTQSAGDEDAFPTRVSQRVWMAPMFCVVLLLTVVITNVPLRGLWSFLVLLMLLVIALLINLIPDGWNKLLSALGNLHIYINMAGYLFIATVVFILWAVSVFIFDQRTYLIVTPGQIQVCEHVGASIRSFDTTGLAFEKQRDDLFRHWLLGFFSGDLIVRTSGAERETIRLPNVLWIGWRLEEVQALLREKATVQSTTVVTH
;
A
#
# COMPACT_ATOMS: atom_id res chain seq x y z
N MET A 1 -63.39 57.02 -54.60
CA MET A 1 -62.34 57.56 -53.71
C MET A 1 -62.22 56.61 -52.53
N SER A 2 -61.00 56.15 -52.30
CA SER A 2 -60.63 54.97 -51.52
C SER A 2 -60.27 55.34 -50.08
N THR A 3 -60.88 54.68 -49.09
CA THR A 3 -60.35 54.56 -47.73
C THR A 3 -60.77 53.19 -47.19
N ALA A 4 -59.88 52.20 -47.33
CA ALA A 4 -60.03 50.88 -46.72
C ALA A 4 -59.52 50.90 -45.26
N PRO A 5 -60.15 50.14 -44.35
CA PRO A 5 -59.72 50.06 -42.96
C PRO A 5 -58.52 49.13 -42.78
N THR A 6 -57.64 49.50 -41.85
CA THR A 6 -56.41 48.79 -41.45
C THR A 6 -56.73 47.41 -40.84
N PRO A 7 -56.00 46.34 -41.20
CA PRO A 7 -56.13 45.05 -40.51
C PRO A 7 -55.33 45.02 -39.19
N PRO A 8 -55.76 44.26 -38.17
CA PRO A 8 -54.98 44.07 -36.94
C PRO A 8 -53.78 43.15 -37.16
N LEU A 9 -52.69 43.41 -36.41
CA LEU A 9 -51.44 42.67 -36.46
C LEU A 9 -51.63 41.17 -36.21
N SER A 10 -51.05 40.36 -37.08
CA SER A 10 -50.88 38.92 -36.92
C SER A 10 -49.88 38.67 -35.78
N SER A 11 -50.34 38.03 -34.71
CA SER A 11 -49.49 37.48 -33.66
C SER A 11 -48.57 36.41 -34.27
N GLY A 12 -47.25 36.66 -34.19
CA GLY A 12 -46.22 35.75 -34.67
C GLY A 12 -46.32 34.38 -34.01
N THR A 13 -46.40 33.33 -34.82
CA THR A 13 -46.28 31.94 -34.39
C THR A 13 -44.80 31.65 -34.09
N THR A 14 -44.47 31.52 -32.81
CA THR A 14 -43.17 31.01 -32.37
C THR A 14 -43.03 29.55 -32.83
N PRO A 15 -41.86 29.11 -33.35
CA PRO A 15 -41.66 27.71 -33.69
C PRO A 15 -41.78 26.83 -32.44
N PRO A 16 -42.31 25.60 -32.54
CA PRO A 16 -42.37 24.68 -31.41
C PRO A 16 -40.95 24.41 -30.92
N GLY A 17 -40.68 24.79 -29.67
CA GLY A 17 -39.46 24.46 -28.97
C GLY A 17 -39.27 22.94 -28.98
N HIS A 18 -38.11 22.50 -29.45
CA HIS A 18 -37.71 21.11 -29.29
C HIS A 18 -37.69 20.81 -27.79
N ALA A 19 -38.59 19.94 -27.34
CA ALA A 19 -38.50 19.36 -26.00
C ALA A 19 -37.10 18.73 -25.87
N PRO A 20 -36.37 18.95 -24.77
CA PRO A 20 -35.14 18.23 -24.51
C PRO A 20 -35.43 16.73 -24.59
N ALA A 21 -34.73 16.01 -25.46
CA ALA A 21 -34.82 14.55 -25.50
C ALA A 21 -34.62 14.02 -24.06
N PRO A 22 -35.44 13.04 -23.60
CA PRO A 22 -35.21 12.40 -22.33
C PRO A 22 -33.77 11.90 -22.29
N GLN A 23 -32.96 12.45 -21.40
CA GLN A 23 -31.62 11.93 -21.16
C GLN A 23 -31.80 10.45 -20.79
N ALA A 24 -31.31 9.54 -21.63
CA ALA A 24 -31.33 8.13 -21.33
C ALA A 24 -30.73 7.95 -19.92
N PRO A 25 -31.40 7.22 -19.00
CA PRO A 25 -30.89 7.07 -17.65
C PRO A 25 -29.47 6.52 -17.76
N GLN A 26 -28.49 7.27 -17.25
CA GLN A 26 -27.12 6.83 -17.18
C GLN A 26 -27.13 5.46 -16.49
N LYS A 27 -26.85 4.39 -17.23
CA LYS A 27 -26.79 3.05 -16.68
C LYS A 27 -25.75 3.09 -15.56
N ARG A 28 -26.19 3.04 -14.30
CA ARG A 28 -25.29 2.92 -13.15
C ARG A 28 -24.53 1.60 -13.31
N ALA A 29 -23.27 1.70 -13.68
CA ALA A 29 -22.35 0.58 -13.76
C ALA A 29 -21.43 0.65 -12.53
N ILE A 30 -21.35 -0.44 -11.77
CA ILE A 30 -20.42 -0.55 -10.63
C ILE A 30 -19.23 -1.36 -11.11
N THR A 31 -18.02 -0.80 -11.00
CA THR A 31 -16.77 -1.50 -11.30
C THR A 31 -16.10 -1.93 -10.01
N LEU A 32 -15.83 -3.22 -9.89
CA LEU A 32 -15.13 -3.83 -8.77
C LEU A 32 -13.76 -4.27 -9.24
N ILE A 33 -12.71 -3.81 -8.57
CA ILE A 33 -11.32 -4.06 -8.95
C ILE A 33 -10.71 -5.03 -7.95
N SER A 34 -10.07 -6.07 -8.45
CA SER A 34 -9.31 -7.03 -7.64
C SER A 34 -7.87 -6.57 -7.50
N HIS A 35 -7.31 -6.72 -6.30
CA HIS A 35 -5.92 -6.34 -6.02
C HIS A 35 -5.04 -7.57 -5.78
N SER A 36 -3.78 -7.47 -6.19
CA SER A 36 -2.76 -8.47 -5.93
C SER A 36 -2.31 -8.48 -4.47
N MET A 37 -1.62 -9.56 -4.04
CA MET A 37 -1.06 -9.65 -2.68
C MET A 37 0.02 -8.60 -2.40
N LEU A 38 0.64 -8.04 -3.45
CA LEU A 38 1.61 -6.96 -3.33
C LEU A 38 0.96 -5.69 -2.78
N PHE A 39 -0.34 -5.49 -2.91
CA PHE A 39 -1.06 -4.34 -2.33
C PHE A 39 -0.75 -4.17 -0.82
N TYR A 40 -0.59 -5.27 -0.11
CA TYR A 40 -0.32 -5.30 1.34
C TYR A 40 1.12 -4.95 1.74
N TRP A 41 2.03 -4.76 0.78
CA TRP A 41 3.46 -4.52 1.04
C TRP A 41 3.80 -3.06 1.38
N TRP A 42 2.79 -2.20 1.45
CA TRP A 42 2.99 -0.77 1.71
C TRP A 42 3.71 -0.42 3.02
N PRO A 43 3.53 -1.16 4.15
CA PRO A 43 4.22 -0.80 5.39
C PRO A 43 5.74 -0.91 5.26
N ILE A 44 6.24 -1.83 4.43
CA ILE A 44 7.68 -2.04 4.25
C ILE A 44 8.32 -0.80 3.65
N TRP A 45 7.78 -0.33 2.51
CA TRP A 45 8.37 0.83 1.84
C TRP A 45 8.15 2.11 2.63
N LEU A 46 6.97 2.29 3.26
CA LEU A 46 6.70 3.49 4.04
C LEU A 46 7.63 3.58 5.25
N LEU A 47 7.74 2.50 6.01
CA LEU A 47 8.62 2.44 7.17
C LEU A 47 10.07 2.61 6.75
N GLY A 48 10.49 1.99 5.64
CA GLY A 48 11.85 2.16 5.11
C GLY A 48 12.18 3.61 4.76
N PHE A 49 11.26 4.35 4.13
CA PHE A 49 11.45 5.79 3.88
C PHE A 49 11.47 6.61 5.17
N ILE A 50 10.61 6.30 6.15
CA ILE A 50 10.62 6.97 7.46
C ILE A 50 11.96 6.75 8.16
N MET A 51 12.46 5.50 8.21
CA MET A 51 13.74 5.16 8.86
C MET A 51 14.92 5.78 8.12
N ALA A 52 14.90 5.83 6.80
CA ALA A 52 15.88 6.55 6.01
C ALA A 52 15.85 8.06 6.31
N GLY A 53 14.67 8.66 6.42
CA GLY A 53 14.48 10.07 6.75
C GLY A 53 14.99 10.40 8.16
N ILE A 54 14.67 9.58 9.16
CA ILE A 54 15.21 9.75 10.53
C ILE A 54 16.73 9.64 10.51
N THR A 55 17.30 8.64 9.82
CA THR A 55 18.75 8.46 9.71
C THR A 55 19.43 9.64 8.99
N TYR A 56 18.74 10.25 8.02
CA TYR A 56 19.23 11.43 7.33
C TYR A 56 19.28 12.65 8.26
N LEU A 57 18.23 12.88 9.05
CA LEU A 57 18.14 13.99 10.00
C LEU A 57 19.11 13.86 11.17
N GLU A 58 19.35 12.64 11.64
CA GLU A 58 20.30 12.36 12.72
C GLU A 58 21.77 12.62 12.33
N ASN A 59 22.09 12.53 11.04
CA ASN A 59 23.42 12.85 10.48
C ASN A 59 24.61 12.11 11.12
N HIS A 60 24.39 11.03 11.88
CA HIS A 60 25.45 10.19 12.46
C HIS A 60 26.20 9.40 11.38
N ARG A 61 27.50 9.16 11.60
CA ARG A 61 28.40 8.51 10.65
C ARG A 61 28.91 7.15 11.13
N LEU A 62 29.13 6.23 10.20
CA LEU A 62 29.68 4.91 10.46
C LEU A 62 31.18 4.86 10.12
N ALA A 63 32.00 4.47 11.09
CA ALA A 63 33.39 4.09 10.88
C ALA A 63 33.57 2.60 11.16
N VAL A 64 34.20 1.87 10.24
CA VAL A 64 34.51 0.45 10.43
C VAL A 64 35.94 0.35 10.96
N LEU A 65 36.09 -0.21 12.16
CA LEU A 65 37.39 -0.40 12.79
C LEU A 65 37.81 -1.87 12.69
N PRO A 66 39.09 -2.16 12.44
CA PRO A 66 39.58 -3.53 12.52
C PRO A 66 39.60 -4.02 13.97
N ALA A 67 39.65 -5.34 14.15
CA ALA A 67 39.69 -5.95 15.47
C ALA A 67 40.83 -5.41 16.33
N HIS A 68 40.62 -5.34 17.64
CA HIS A 68 41.59 -4.85 18.64
C HIS A 68 42.02 -3.38 18.51
N SER A 69 41.26 -2.57 17.77
CA SER A 69 41.47 -1.12 17.74
C SER A 69 41.23 -0.51 19.12
N LYS A 70 42.13 0.38 19.56
CA LYS A 70 42.00 1.10 20.83
C LYS A 70 41.59 2.54 20.56
N VAL A 71 40.54 3.00 21.22
CA VAL A 71 40.08 4.39 21.16
C VAL A 71 40.46 5.08 22.47
N THR A 72 41.26 6.14 22.40
CA THR A 72 41.69 6.92 23.55
C THR A 72 41.24 8.38 23.39
N LEU A 73 40.67 8.96 24.43
CA LEU A 73 40.31 10.37 24.49
C LEU A 73 41.58 11.24 24.50
N ILE A 74 41.61 12.31 23.71
CA ILE A 74 42.67 13.33 23.77
C ILE A 74 42.08 14.59 24.39
N GLU A 75 42.59 14.99 25.55
CA GLU A 75 42.28 16.28 26.16
C GLU A 75 43.04 17.38 25.39
N GLY A 76 42.32 18.37 24.86
CA GLY A 76 42.91 19.48 24.09
C GLY A 76 42.86 19.30 22.57
N GLY A 77 41.69 18.94 22.03
CA GLY A 77 41.45 18.93 20.58
C GLY A 77 41.76 20.28 19.91
N THR A 78 42.06 20.24 18.61
CA THR A 78 42.46 21.41 17.80
C THR A 78 41.37 22.48 17.69
N GLU A 79 40.12 22.16 18.04
CA GLU A 79 38.99 23.08 18.00
C GLU A 79 38.40 23.33 19.40
N PRO A 80 38.06 24.59 19.74
CA PRO A 80 37.37 24.91 20.99
C PRO A 80 35.99 24.25 21.00
N ASN A 81 35.69 23.45 22.04
CA ASN A 81 34.50 22.61 22.22
C ASN A 81 34.45 21.28 21.43
N ALA A 82 35.54 20.87 20.77
CA ALA A 82 35.59 19.55 20.13
C ALA A 82 36.22 18.48 21.04
N THR A 83 35.53 17.35 21.19
CA THR A 83 36.07 16.15 21.83
C THR A 83 36.88 15.35 20.80
N ALA A 84 38.20 15.29 20.96
CA ALA A 84 39.07 14.55 20.06
C ALA A 84 39.30 13.11 20.54
N TYR A 85 39.22 12.14 19.62
CA TYR A 85 39.54 10.74 19.88
C TYR A 85 40.71 10.30 19.00
N ARG A 86 41.70 9.64 19.59
CA ARG A 86 42.75 8.92 18.85
C ARG A 86 42.36 7.46 18.72
N VAL A 87 42.37 6.97 17.49
CA VAL A 87 42.13 5.55 17.18
C VAL A 87 43.46 4.91 16.81
N ALA A 88 43.94 4.00 17.63
CA ALA A 88 45.11 3.18 17.34
C ALA A 88 44.66 1.87 16.68
N VAL A 89 45.17 1.61 15.48
CA VAL A 89 44.77 0.51 14.62
C VAL A 89 45.96 -0.39 14.33
N GLN A 90 45.77 -1.71 14.44
CA GLN A 90 46.75 -2.70 13.99
C GLN A 90 46.58 -2.94 12.49
N ASN A 91 47.69 -3.03 11.74
CA ASN A 91 47.67 -3.20 10.29
C ASN A 91 46.97 -4.52 9.88
N PRO A 92 46.21 -4.54 8.77
CA PRO A 92 45.97 -3.44 7.81
C PRO A 92 44.81 -2.50 8.22
N PRO A 93 44.90 -1.18 7.96
CA PRO A 93 43.81 -0.24 8.19
C PRO A 93 42.64 -0.49 7.24
N THR A 94 41.41 -0.19 7.70
CA THR A 94 40.20 -0.32 6.89
C THR A 94 40.09 0.78 5.84
N ASN A 95 39.38 0.51 4.74
CA ASN A 95 39.15 1.50 3.67
C ASN A 95 38.48 2.78 4.19
N SER A 96 37.60 2.68 5.19
CA SER A 96 36.98 3.85 5.82
C SER A 96 37.99 4.75 6.52
N LEU A 97 39.00 4.17 7.18
CA LEU A 97 40.05 4.93 7.87
C LEU A 97 41.07 5.50 6.90
N ASN A 98 41.43 4.76 5.85
CA ASN A 98 42.32 5.27 4.80
C ASN A 98 41.70 6.47 4.08
N ARG A 99 40.40 6.38 3.72
CA ARG A 99 39.67 7.51 3.14
C ARG A 99 39.63 8.70 4.11
N ALA A 100 39.28 8.47 5.38
CA ALA A 100 39.24 9.54 6.38
C ALA A 100 40.61 10.23 6.53
N ALA A 101 41.70 9.45 6.60
CA ALA A 101 43.06 9.99 6.68
C ALA A 101 43.44 10.82 5.45
N GLN A 102 43.07 10.38 4.24
CA GLN A 102 43.32 11.12 3.00
C GLN A 102 42.52 12.42 2.92
N VAL A 103 41.24 12.40 3.30
CA VAL A 103 40.38 13.60 3.31
C VAL A 103 40.91 14.64 4.29
N THR A 104 41.29 14.23 5.50
CA THR A 104 41.90 15.12 6.50
C THR A 104 43.23 15.71 6.04
N GLN A 105 44.05 14.95 5.28
CA GLN A 105 45.31 15.46 4.72
C GLN A 105 45.09 16.42 3.55
N SER A 106 43.96 16.33 2.85
CA SER A 106 43.70 17.08 1.62
C SER A 106 43.03 18.45 1.84
N ALA A 107 42.88 18.90 3.09
CA ALA A 107 42.27 20.19 3.47
C ALA A 107 40.89 20.46 2.82
N GLY A 108 40.18 19.40 2.41
CA GLY A 108 38.86 19.48 1.81
C GLY A 108 37.77 19.45 2.87
N ASP A 109 36.72 20.24 2.67
CA ASP A 109 35.47 20.25 3.45
C ASP A 109 34.59 19.00 3.19
N GLU A 110 35.21 17.89 2.77
CA GLU A 110 34.51 16.65 2.47
C GLU A 110 34.30 15.81 3.74
N ASP A 111 33.13 15.18 3.85
CA ASP A 111 32.80 14.29 4.96
C ASP A 111 33.75 13.08 4.99
N ALA A 112 34.63 13.02 6.00
CA ALA A 112 35.60 11.93 6.20
C ALA A 112 34.94 10.53 6.26
N PHE A 113 33.70 10.46 6.72
CA PHE A 113 32.87 9.25 6.75
C PHE A 113 31.56 9.53 6.04
N PRO A 114 31.34 9.07 4.79
CA PRO A 114 30.12 9.38 4.05
C PRO A 114 28.92 8.51 4.46
N THR A 115 29.15 7.35 5.08
CA THR A 115 28.08 6.40 5.41
C THR A 115 27.28 6.86 6.61
N ARG A 116 25.98 7.11 6.40
CA ARG A 116 25.02 7.47 7.47
C ARG A 116 24.38 6.24 8.11
N VAL A 117 24.36 6.20 9.44
CA VAL A 117 23.72 5.13 10.23
C VAL A 117 23.10 5.75 11.49
N SER A 118 21.93 5.28 11.93
CA SER A 118 21.36 5.76 13.20
C SER A 118 22.09 5.14 14.40
N GLN A 119 22.20 5.91 15.48
CA GLN A 119 22.68 5.40 16.77
C GLN A 119 21.63 4.55 17.50
N ARG A 120 20.36 4.63 17.09
CA ARG A 120 19.24 3.95 17.75
C ARG A 120 19.20 2.48 17.32
N VAL A 121 19.60 1.59 18.23
CA VAL A 121 19.68 0.14 17.95
C VAL A 121 18.33 -0.48 17.58
N TRP A 122 17.21 0.08 18.03
CA TRP A 122 15.88 -0.50 17.79
C TRP A 122 15.38 -0.33 16.34
N MET A 123 15.92 0.63 15.57
CA MET A 123 15.39 0.98 14.25
C MET A 123 15.49 -0.17 13.24
N ALA A 124 16.66 -0.82 13.16
CA ALA A 124 16.89 -1.91 12.22
C ALA A 124 16.12 -3.19 12.58
N PRO A 125 16.13 -3.68 13.83
CA PRO A 125 15.28 -4.79 14.26
C PRO A 125 13.79 -4.54 13.99
N MET A 126 13.27 -3.34 14.29
CA MET A 126 11.86 -3.01 14.03
C MET A 126 11.53 -3.07 12.54
N PHE A 127 12.40 -2.53 11.68
CA PHE A 127 12.24 -2.65 10.24
C PHE A 127 12.22 -4.11 9.77
N CYS A 128 13.16 -4.94 10.27
CA CYS A 128 13.21 -6.36 9.96
C CYS A 128 11.97 -7.11 10.43
N VAL A 129 11.46 -6.83 11.63
CA VAL A 129 10.22 -7.42 12.15
C VAL A 129 9.05 -7.08 11.24
N VAL A 130 8.87 -5.81 10.86
CA VAL A 130 7.77 -5.41 9.96
C VAL A 130 7.91 -6.04 8.58
N LEU A 131 9.12 -6.11 8.04
CA LEU A 131 9.40 -6.77 6.77
C LEU A 131 9.02 -8.26 6.83
N LEU A 132 9.53 -8.99 7.81
CA LEU A 132 9.25 -10.43 7.97
C LEU A 132 7.78 -10.69 8.24
N LEU A 133 7.15 -9.88 9.10
CA LEU A 133 5.73 -9.97 9.40
C LEU A 133 4.89 -9.80 8.14
N THR A 134 5.20 -8.78 7.33
CA THR A 134 4.51 -8.53 6.05
C THR A 134 4.67 -9.70 5.09
N VAL A 135 5.87 -10.28 4.99
CA VAL A 135 6.13 -11.47 4.15
C VAL A 135 5.32 -12.66 4.66
N VAL A 136 5.30 -12.93 5.96
CA VAL A 136 4.54 -14.05 6.53
C VAL A 136 3.04 -13.90 6.28
N ILE A 137 2.47 -12.71 6.53
CA ILE A 137 1.03 -12.45 6.33
C ILE A 137 0.62 -12.63 4.87
N THR A 138 1.49 -12.24 3.94
CA THR A 138 1.16 -12.31 2.51
C THR A 138 1.34 -13.69 1.90
N ASN A 139 2.13 -14.57 2.53
CA ASN A 139 2.42 -15.92 2.02
C ASN A 139 1.74 -17.05 2.78
N VAL A 140 1.45 -16.88 4.07
CA VAL A 140 0.85 -17.91 4.91
C VAL A 140 -0.64 -17.62 5.07
N PRO A 141 -1.55 -18.42 4.47
CA PRO A 141 -2.98 -18.30 4.71
C PRO A 141 -3.31 -18.85 6.10
N LEU A 142 -3.01 -18.07 7.14
CA LEU A 142 -3.45 -18.38 8.50
C LEU A 142 -4.97 -18.18 8.53
N ARG A 143 -5.72 -19.27 8.64
CA ARG A 143 -7.19 -19.22 8.57
C ARG A 143 -7.78 -18.68 9.88
N GLY A 144 -8.68 -17.71 9.76
CA GLY A 144 -9.54 -17.25 10.84
C GLY A 144 -8.82 -16.51 11.96
N LEU A 145 -9.36 -16.64 13.19
CA LEU A 145 -8.93 -15.89 14.37
C LEU A 145 -7.48 -16.18 14.79
N TRP A 146 -6.94 -17.35 14.44
CA TRP A 146 -5.58 -17.75 14.80
C TRP A 146 -4.50 -16.89 14.13
N SER A 147 -4.73 -16.45 12.89
CA SER A 147 -3.86 -15.47 12.21
C SER A 147 -3.72 -14.21 13.03
N PHE A 148 -4.87 -13.65 13.41
CA PHE A 148 -4.94 -12.42 14.18
C PHE A 148 -4.25 -12.53 15.53
N LEU A 149 -4.49 -13.62 16.27
CA LEU A 149 -3.92 -13.82 17.60
C LEU A 149 -2.39 -13.96 17.57
N VAL A 150 -1.85 -14.83 16.70
CA VAL A 150 -0.40 -15.07 16.61
C VAL A 150 0.34 -13.80 16.19
N LEU A 151 -0.23 -13.08 15.23
CA LEU A 151 0.35 -11.87 14.68
C LEU A 151 0.29 -10.71 15.66
N LEU A 152 -0.86 -10.50 16.32
CA LEU A 152 -1.00 -9.52 17.39
C LEU A 152 -0.03 -9.82 18.53
N MET A 153 0.14 -11.10 18.90
CA MET A 153 1.10 -11.51 19.92
C MET A 153 2.53 -11.13 19.52
N LEU A 154 2.97 -11.43 18.28
CA LEU A 154 4.30 -11.06 17.80
C LEU A 154 4.52 -9.54 17.80
N LEU A 155 3.52 -8.79 17.34
CA LEU A 155 3.57 -7.33 17.33
C LEU A 155 3.66 -6.76 18.76
N VAL A 156 2.84 -7.28 19.67
CA VAL A 156 2.84 -6.88 21.08
C VAL A 156 4.18 -7.22 21.73
N ILE A 157 4.74 -8.41 21.47
CA ILE A 157 6.07 -8.78 21.97
C ILE A 157 7.13 -7.80 21.46
N ALA A 158 7.14 -7.48 20.15
CA ALA A 158 8.09 -6.51 19.60
C ALA A 158 7.94 -5.12 20.24
N LEU A 159 6.71 -4.68 20.49
CA LEU A 159 6.41 -3.41 21.13
C LEU A 159 6.78 -3.40 22.63
N LEU A 160 6.56 -4.50 23.35
CA LEU A 160 7.00 -4.69 24.73
C LEU A 160 8.52 -4.62 24.85
N ILE A 161 9.25 -5.27 23.92
CA ILE A 161 10.72 -5.18 23.86
C ILE A 161 11.15 -3.73 23.61
N ASN A 162 10.43 -2.99 22.78
CA ASN A 162 10.72 -1.58 22.51
C ASN A 162 10.40 -0.64 23.70
N LEU A 163 9.41 -0.99 24.53
CA LEU A 163 9.02 -0.21 25.70
C LEU A 163 10.04 -0.33 26.84
N ILE A 164 10.71 -1.48 26.94
CA ILE A 164 11.77 -1.69 27.94
C ILE A 164 13.00 -0.88 27.54
N PRO A 165 13.56 -0.02 28.42
CA PRO A 165 14.81 0.68 28.17
C PRO A 165 15.93 -0.32 27.84
N ASP A 166 16.55 -0.13 26.68
CA ASP A 166 17.59 -1.02 26.15
C ASP A 166 17.12 -2.47 25.94
N GLY A 167 15.82 -2.72 25.75
CA GLY A 167 15.29 -4.07 25.59
C GLY A 167 15.91 -4.81 24.41
N TRP A 168 15.99 -4.16 23.25
CA TRP A 168 16.69 -4.69 22.07
C TRP A 168 18.19 -4.91 22.33
N ASN A 169 18.85 -4.00 23.04
CA ASN A 169 20.28 -4.12 23.37
C ASN A 169 20.54 -5.34 24.26
N LYS A 170 19.75 -5.52 25.32
CA LYS A 170 19.87 -6.66 26.24
C LYS A 170 19.63 -7.98 25.51
N LEU A 171 18.57 -8.07 24.71
CA LEU A 171 18.24 -9.27 23.94
C LEU A 171 19.36 -9.64 22.96
N LEU A 172 19.83 -8.69 22.17
CA LEU A 172 20.87 -8.94 21.16
C LEU A 172 22.25 -9.18 21.79
N SER A 173 22.54 -8.55 22.93
CA SER A 173 23.76 -8.83 23.70
C SER A 173 23.79 -10.25 24.26
N ALA A 174 22.64 -10.78 24.71
CA ALA A 174 22.52 -12.16 25.18
C ALA A 174 22.75 -13.19 24.08
N LEU A 175 22.44 -12.85 22.81
CA LEU A 175 22.71 -13.66 21.64
C LEU A 175 24.13 -13.46 21.04
N GLY A 176 25.05 -12.85 21.80
CA GLY A 176 26.44 -12.66 21.36
C GLY A 176 26.71 -11.30 20.71
N ASN A 177 26.06 -10.23 21.20
CA ASN A 177 26.19 -8.86 20.68
C ASN A 177 25.79 -8.72 19.20
N LEU A 178 24.76 -9.46 18.77
CA LEU A 178 24.26 -9.43 17.41
C LEU A 178 23.42 -8.18 17.16
N HIS A 179 24.06 -7.01 17.15
CA HIS A 179 23.39 -5.77 16.82
C HIS A 179 23.16 -5.67 15.31
N ILE A 180 21.90 -5.54 14.91
CA ILE A 180 21.54 -5.30 13.51
C ILE A 180 21.62 -3.78 13.29
N TYR A 181 22.52 -3.34 12.42
CA TYR A 181 22.58 -1.96 11.95
C TYR A 181 22.35 -1.93 10.45
N ILE A 182 21.41 -1.08 10.02
CA ILE A 182 21.14 -0.83 8.61
C ILE A 182 21.52 0.63 8.36
N ASN A 183 22.33 0.87 7.34
CA ASN A 183 22.69 2.22 6.93
C ASN A 183 21.54 2.89 6.16
N MET A 184 21.61 4.21 6.00
CA MET A 184 20.59 4.98 5.28
C MET A 184 20.33 4.42 3.85
N ALA A 185 21.41 4.05 3.14
CA ALA A 185 21.32 3.51 1.79
C ALA A 185 20.57 2.17 1.75
N GLY A 186 20.74 1.31 2.76
CA GLY A 186 20.05 0.03 2.87
C GLY A 186 18.54 0.22 3.05
N TYR A 187 18.11 1.13 3.94
CA TYR A 187 16.70 1.47 4.07
C TYR A 187 16.12 2.03 2.78
N LEU A 188 16.82 2.97 2.14
CA LEU A 188 16.36 3.61 0.91
C LEU A 188 16.26 2.63 -0.25
N PHE A 189 17.24 1.75 -0.40
CA PHE A 189 17.26 0.74 -1.46
C PHE A 189 16.08 -0.21 -1.34
N ILE A 190 15.89 -0.83 -0.17
CA ILE A 190 14.78 -1.76 0.06
C ILE A 190 13.44 -1.04 -0.12
N ALA A 191 13.29 0.15 0.47
CA ALA A 191 12.06 0.93 0.34
C ALA A 191 11.73 1.29 -1.11
N THR A 192 12.72 1.73 -1.89
CA THR A 192 12.54 2.14 -3.29
C THR A 192 12.19 0.96 -4.17
N VAL A 193 12.88 -0.17 -4.03
CA VAL A 193 12.60 -1.37 -4.82
C VAL A 193 11.20 -1.89 -4.52
N VAL A 194 10.84 -2.02 -3.24
CA VAL A 194 9.50 -2.48 -2.83
C VAL A 194 8.42 -1.48 -3.26
N PHE A 195 8.67 -0.18 -3.17
CA PHE A 195 7.74 0.85 -3.65
C PHE A 195 7.50 0.76 -5.15
N ILE A 196 8.54 0.60 -5.97
CA ILE A 196 8.40 0.47 -7.42
C ILE A 196 7.58 -0.78 -7.77
N LEU A 197 7.91 -1.93 -7.19
CA LEU A 197 7.15 -3.16 -7.41
C LEU A 197 5.69 -3.01 -6.97
N TRP A 198 5.46 -2.41 -5.81
CA TRP A 198 4.13 -2.09 -5.31
C TRP A 198 3.37 -1.17 -6.26
N ALA A 199 3.97 -0.07 -6.70
CA ALA A 199 3.34 0.93 -7.56
C ALA A 199 3.00 0.35 -8.94
N VAL A 200 3.91 -0.41 -9.53
CA VAL A 200 3.65 -1.12 -10.78
C VAL A 200 2.50 -2.12 -10.60
N SER A 201 2.48 -2.88 -9.50
CA SER A 201 1.39 -3.80 -9.20
C SER A 201 0.04 -3.10 -9.10
N VAL A 202 -0.05 -2.08 -8.26
CA VAL A 202 -1.32 -1.39 -7.95
C VAL A 202 -1.83 -0.55 -9.12
N PHE A 203 -0.95 0.18 -9.80
CA PHE A 203 -1.37 1.10 -10.86
C PHE A 203 -1.46 0.46 -12.25
N ILE A 204 -0.72 -0.62 -12.51
CA ILE A 204 -0.68 -1.22 -13.85
C ILE A 204 -1.34 -2.60 -13.89
N PHE A 205 -1.08 -3.47 -12.91
CA PHE A 205 -1.58 -4.84 -12.92
C PHE A 205 -2.98 -4.97 -12.30
N ASP A 206 -3.21 -4.39 -11.13
CA ASP A 206 -4.48 -4.51 -10.42
C ASP A 206 -5.64 -3.87 -11.21
N GLN A 207 -5.38 -2.81 -11.99
CA GLN A 207 -6.39 -2.19 -12.87
C GLN A 207 -6.91 -3.11 -13.99
N ARG A 208 -6.24 -4.24 -14.25
CA ARG A 208 -6.60 -5.14 -15.37
C ARG A 208 -7.62 -6.20 -15.00
N THR A 209 -7.79 -6.51 -13.71
CA THR A 209 -8.73 -7.52 -13.23
C THR A 209 -9.92 -6.82 -12.58
N TYR A 210 -11.01 -6.70 -13.34
CA TYR A 210 -12.18 -5.98 -12.90
C TYR A 210 -13.49 -6.67 -13.30
N LEU A 211 -14.53 -6.39 -12.51
CA LEU A 211 -15.89 -6.85 -12.71
C LEU A 211 -16.80 -5.64 -12.88
N ILE A 212 -17.50 -5.54 -14.02
CA ILE A 212 -18.50 -4.49 -14.24
C ILE A 212 -19.87 -5.10 -14.04
N VAL A 213 -20.62 -4.55 -13.07
CA VAL A 213 -22.00 -4.91 -12.79
C VAL A 213 -22.92 -3.85 -13.39
N THR A 214 -23.81 -4.26 -14.29
CA THR A 214 -24.84 -3.41 -14.90
C THR A 214 -26.24 -3.99 -14.64
N PRO A 215 -27.32 -3.19 -14.71
CA PRO A 215 -28.68 -3.71 -14.57
C PRO A 215 -28.99 -4.72 -15.69
N GLY A 216 -29.00 -6.01 -15.36
CA GLY A 216 -29.28 -7.09 -16.31
C GLY A 216 -28.09 -7.99 -16.64
N GLN A 217 -26.86 -7.50 -16.57
CA GLN A 217 -25.69 -8.27 -16.99
C GLN A 217 -24.46 -7.97 -16.13
N ILE A 218 -23.64 -8.99 -15.92
CA ILE A 218 -22.31 -8.87 -15.33
C ILE A 218 -21.26 -9.18 -16.37
N GLN A 219 -20.25 -8.31 -16.47
CA GLN A 219 -19.09 -8.51 -17.34
C GLN A 219 -17.86 -8.75 -16.48
N VAL A 220 -17.22 -9.91 -16.68
CA VAL A 220 -16.03 -10.30 -15.94
C VAL A 220 -14.84 -10.20 -16.87
N CYS A 221 -13.80 -9.48 -16.45
CA CYS A 221 -12.51 -9.41 -17.12
C CYS A 221 -11.44 -9.92 -16.15
N GLU A 222 -11.01 -11.18 -16.33
CA GLU A 222 -10.06 -11.80 -15.41
C GLU A 222 -8.60 -11.45 -15.78
N HIS A 223 -8.24 -11.41 -17.07
CA HIS A 223 -6.86 -11.16 -17.53
C HIS A 223 -6.80 -10.52 -18.93
N VAL A 224 -5.68 -9.86 -19.25
CA VAL A 224 -5.38 -9.31 -20.58
C VAL A 224 -5.38 -10.42 -21.64
N GLY A 225 -6.32 -10.35 -22.59
CA GLY A 225 -6.50 -11.34 -23.66
C GLY A 225 -7.56 -12.41 -23.39
N ALA A 226 -8.16 -12.44 -22.20
CA ALA A 226 -9.31 -13.29 -21.91
C ALA A 226 -10.59 -12.73 -22.56
N SER A 227 -11.53 -13.60 -22.94
CA SER A 227 -12.84 -13.17 -23.43
C SER A 227 -13.60 -12.43 -22.34
N ILE A 228 -14.20 -11.29 -22.68
CA ILE A 228 -15.17 -10.62 -21.80
C ILE A 228 -16.37 -11.55 -21.69
N ARG A 229 -16.54 -12.18 -20.53
CA ARG A 229 -17.67 -13.08 -20.28
C ARG A 229 -18.82 -12.30 -19.70
N SER A 230 -19.96 -12.40 -20.36
CA SER A 230 -21.21 -11.77 -19.96
C SER A 230 -22.16 -12.80 -19.35
N PHE A 231 -22.52 -12.60 -18.08
CA PHE A 231 -23.52 -13.43 -17.40
C PHE A 231 -24.80 -12.64 -17.18
N ASP A 232 -25.96 -13.29 -17.32
CA ASP A 232 -27.23 -12.71 -16.87
C ASP A 232 -27.23 -12.60 -15.34
N THR A 233 -27.94 -11.60 -14.85
CA THR A 233 -28.08 -11.30 -13.43
C THR A 233 -29.03 -12.22 -12.68
N THR A 234 -29.79 -13.05 -13.40
CA THR A 234 -30.81 -13.92 -12.83
C THR A 234 -30.19 -15.03 -11.98
N GLY A 235 -30.58 -15.08 -10.70
CA GLY A 235 -30.15 -16.07 -9.70
C GLY A 235 -28.66 -16.02 -9.30
N LEU A 236 -27.97 -14.90 -9.55
CA LEU A 236 -26.64 -14.66 -9.00
C LEU A 236 -26.66 -14.62 -7.47
N ALA A 237 -25.67 -15.26 -6.86
CA ALA A 237 -25.37 -15.10 -5.45
C ALA A 237 -24.00 -14.45 -5.27
N PHE A 238 -23.96 -13.35 -4.52
CA PHE A 238 -22.73 -12.71 -4.09
C PHE A 238 -22.42 -13.15 -2.67
N GLU A 239 -21.28 -13.79 -2.50
CA GLU A 239 -20.79 -14.24 -1.20
C GLU A 239 -19.50 -13.46 -0.88
N LYS A 240 -19.44 -12.94 0.34
CA LYS A 240 -18.30 -12.20 0.85
C LYS A 240 -17.50 -13.12 1.76
N GLN A 241 -16.28 -13.43 1.36
CA GLN A 241 -15.36 -14.23 2.16
C GLN A 241 -14.31 -13.32 2.82
N ARG A 242 -14.13 -13.48 4.13
CA ARG A 242 -13.19 -12.73 4.95
C ARG A 242 -12.39 -13.69 5.83
N ASP A 243 -11.71 -14.63 5.19
CA ASP A 243 -11.00 -15.69 5.91
C ASP A 243 -9.76 -15.19 6.66
N ASP A 244 -9.24 -14.00 6.30
CA ASP A 244 -8.09 -13.37 6.93
C ASP A 244 -8.42 -11.95 7.43
N LEU A 245 -8.99 -11.89 8.62
CA LEU A 245 -9.50 -10.65 9.21
C LEU A 245 -8.41 -9.59 9.36
N PHE A 246 -7.16 -9.97 9.65
CA PHE A 246 -6.07 -9.01 9.84
C PHE A 246 -5.56 -8.45 8.51
N ARG A 247 -5.29 -9.32 7.53
CA ARG A 247 -4.85 -8.90 6.19
C ARG A 247 -5.85 -7.93 5.58
N HIS A 248 -7.13 -8.28 5.63
CA HIS A 248 -8.19 -7.49 5.03
C HIS A 248 -8.55 -6.22 5.81
N TRP A 249 -8.46 -6.24 7.14
CA TRP A 249 -8.82 -5.09 7.98
C TRP A 249 -7.68 -4.08 8.14
N LEU A 250 -6.48 -4.52 8.56
CA LEU A 250 -5.39 -3.60 8.90
C LEU A 250 -4.57 -3.19 7.68
N LEU A 251 -4.20 -4.14 6.83
CA LEU A 251 -3.28 -3.89 5.71
C LEU A 251 -4.03 -3.58 4.41
N GLY A 252 -5.23 -4.12 4.24
CA GLY A 252 -6.04 -4.06 3.03
C GLY A 252 -7.03 -2.93 2.91
N PHE A 253 -7.03 -1.97 3.83
CA PHE A 253 -8.04 -0.90 3.87
C PHE A 253 -9.48 -1.43 3.80
N PHE A 254 -9.81 -2.43 4.63
CA PHE A 254 -11.12 -3.11 4.63
C PHE A 254 -11.45 -3.84 3.32
N SER A 255 -10.45 -4.39 2.64
CA SER A 255 -10.64 -5.26 1.49
C SER A 255 -11.37 -6.56 1.88
N GLY A 256 -11.77 -7.35 0.90
CA GLY A 256 -12.25 -8.72 1.13
C GLY A 256 -12.36 -9.47 -0.18
N ASP A 257 -12.51 -10.79 -0.09
CA ASP A 257 -12.63 -11.64 -1.27
C ASP A 257 -14.12 -11.72 -1.65
N LEU A 258 -14.40 -11.42 -2.92
CA LEU A 258 -15.74 -11.51 -3.49
C LEU A 258 -15.85 -12.81 -4.27
N ILE A 259 -16.83 -13.64 -3.91
CA ILE A 259 -17.20 -14.82 -4.69
C ILE A 259 -18.54 -14.53 -5.35
N VAL A 260 -18.56 -14.59 -6.67
CA VAL A 260 -19.77 -14.51 -7.47
C VAL A 260 -20.10 -15.92 -7.95
N ARG A 261 -21.27 -16.43 -7.56
CA ARG A 261 -21.78 -17.72 -8.05
C ARG A 261 -22.86 -17.44 -9.08
N THR A 262 -22.65 -17.91 -10.31
CA THR A 262 -23.66 -17.83 -11.38
C THR A 262 -24.68 -18.95 -11.22
N SER A 263 -25.94 -18.65 -11.56
CA SER A 263 -26.99 -19.66 -11.69
C SER A 263 -27.38 -19.81 -13.15
N GLY A 264 -27.71 -21.04 -13.57
CA GLY A 264 -28.02 -21.36 -14.96
C GLY A 264 -27.41 -22.69 -15.40
N ALA A 265 -27.32 -22.87 -16.72
CA ALA A 265 -26.76 -24.08 -17.34
C ALA A 265 -25.25 -24.25 -17.08
N GLU A 266 -24.52 -23.16 -16.85
CA GLU A 266 -23.09 -23.16 -16.54
C GLU A 266 -22.86 -22.49 -15.18
N ARG A 267 -22.72 -23.32 -14.13
CA ARG A 267 -22.42 -22.87 -12.77
C ARG A 267 -20.93 -22.58 -12.66
N GLU A 268 -20.55 -21.32 -12.74
CA GLU A 268 -19.17 -20.87 -12.58
C GLU A 268 -19.03 -20.07 -11.27
N THR A 269 -17.95 -20.31 -10.54
CA THR A 269 -17.62 -19.56 -9.33
C THR A 269 -16.47 -18.62 -9.64
N ILE A 270 -16.79 -17.34 -9.77
CA ILE A 270 -15.83 -16.29 -10.10
C ILE A 270 -15.32 -15.72 -8.78
N ARG A 271 -14.00 -15.73 -8.59
CA ARG A 271 -13.36 -15.23 -7.38
C ARG A 271 -12.57 -13.97 -7.69
N LEU A 272 -12.99 -12.86 -7.09
CA LEU A 272 -12.23 -11.61 -7.11
C LEU A 272 -11.59 -11.40 -5.74
N PRO A 273 -10.29 -11.68 -5.59
CA PRO A 273 -9.59 -11.46 -4.34
C PRO A 273 -9.39 -9.97 -4.06
N ASN A 274 -9.28 -9.60 -2.79
CA ASN A 274 -8.85 -8.28 -2.31
C ASN A 274 -9.61 -7.09 -2.94
N VAL A 275 -10.93 -7.17 -3.03
CA VAL A 275 -11.76 -6.04 -3.50
C VAL A 275 -11.85 -5.01 -2.39
N LEU A 276 -11.45 -3.77 -2.68
CA LEU A 276 -11.50 -2.66 -1.73
C LEU A 276 -12.95 -2.31 -1.36
N TRP A 277 -13.16 -1.99 -0.09
CA TRP A 277 -14.45 -1.56 0.45
C TRP A 277 -15.62 -2.47 0.06
N ILE A 278 -15.39 -3.78 0.05
CA ILE A 278 -16.38 -4.77 -0.37
C ILE A 278 -17.72 -4.68 0.36
N GLY A 279 -17.76 -4.11 1.57
CA GLY A 279 -19.02 -3.86 2.29
C GLY A 279 -19.94 -2.91 1.52
N TRP A 280 -19.49 -1.68 1.31
CA TRP A 280 -20.28 -0.65 0.61
C TRP A 280 -20.55 -1.05 -0.84
N ARG A 281 -19.56 -1.65 -1.50
CA ARG A 281 -19.71 -2.13 -2.87
C ARG A 281 -20.77 -3.23 -3.01
N LEU A 282 -20.87 -4.13 -2.04
CA LEU A 282 -21.91 -5.16 -2.06
C LEU A 282 -23.30 -4.57 -1.84
N GLU A 283 -23.44 -3.57 -0.96
CA GLU A 283 -24.70 -2.86 -0.75
C GLU A 283 -25.16 -2.12 -2.02
N GLU A 284 -24.25 -1.45 -2.72
CA GLU A 284 -24.54 -0.81 -4.02
C GLU A 284 -24.99 -1.83 -5.07
N VAL A 285 -24.30 -2.97 -5.18
CA VAL A 285 -24.67 -4.04 -6.10
C VAL A 285 -26.04 -4.63 -5.75
N GLN A 286 -26.31 -4.89 -4.47
CA GLN A 286 -27.61 -5.38 -4.02
C GLN A 286 -28.73 -4.37 -4.30
N ALA A 287 -28.49 -3.07 -4.13
CA ALA A 287 -29.45 -2.02 -4.46
C ALA A 287 -29.79 -2.02 -5.96
N LEU A 288 -28.79 -2.10 -6.84
CA LEU A 288 -29.01 -2.18 -8.29
C LEU A 288 -29.82 -3.43 -8.71
N LEU A 289 -29.58 -4.57 -8.07
CA LEU A 289 -30.33 -5.80 -8.35
C LEU A 289 -31.78 -5.71 -7.87
N ARG A 290 -32.03 -5.05 -6.73
CA ARG A 290 -33.39 -4.81 -6.22
C ARG A 290 -34.18 -3.88 -7.13
N GLU A 291 -33.59 -2.79 -7.61
CA GLU A 291 -34.24 -1.86 -8.54
C GLU A 291 -34.77 -2.58 -9.79
N LYS A 292 -33.99 -3.52 -10.37
CA LYS A 292 -34.46 -4.35 -11.49
C LYS A 292 -35.69 -5.19 -11.13
N ALA A 293 -35.67 -5.84 -9.97
CA ALA A 293 -36.79 -6.69 -9.53
C ALA A 293 -38.07 -5.86 -9.33
N THR A 294 -37.96 -4.62 -8.86
CA THR A 294 -39.13 -3.74 -8.69
C THR A 294 -39.68 -3.27 -10.04
N VAL A 295 -38.83 -2.86 -10.98
CA VAL A 295 -39.25 -2.41 -12.32
C VAL A 295 -39.94 -3.54 -13.09
N GLN A 296 -39.39 -4.76 -13.08
CA GLN A 296 -40.04 -5.91 -13.71
C GLN A 296 -41.41 -6.23 -13.10
N SER A 297 -41.54 -6.07 -11.77
CA SER A 297 -42.82 -6.32 -11.07
C SER A 297 -43.88 -5.26 -11.43
N THR A 298 -43.49 -3.99 -11.55
CA THR A 298 -44.42 -2.92 -11.94
C THR A 298 -44.89 -3.06 -13.39
N THR A 299 -44.01 -3.45 -14.33
CA THR A 299 -44.39 -3.66 -15.73
C THR A 299 -45.38 -4.82 -15.90
N VAL A 300 -45.29 -5.87 -15.08
CA VAL A 300 -46.21 -7.01 -15.12
C VAL A 300 -47.59 -6.68 -14.55
N VAL A 301 -47.71 -5.70 -13.65
CA VAL A 301 -49.01 -5.28 -13.07
C VAL A 301 -49.78 -4.32 -13.98
N THR A 302 -49.13 -3.71 -14.96
CA THR A 302 -49.75 -2.78 -15.93
C THR A 302 -50.22 -3.44 -17.24
N HIS A 303 -50.21 -4.78 -17.33
CA HIS A 303 -50.72 -5.53 -18.49
C HIS A 303 -51.91 -6.40 -18.12
#